data_AF-H4F7Y3-F1
#
_entry.id   AF-H4F7Y3-F1
#
_cell.length_a   1.000
_cell.length_b   1.000
_cell.length_c   1.000
_cell.angle_alpha   90.00
_cell.angle_beta   90.00
_cell.angle_gamma   90.00
#
_symmetry.space_group_name_H-M   'P 1'
#
loop_
_entity.id
_entity.type
_entity.pdbx_description
1 polymer ?
#
loop_
_entity_poly.entity_id
_entity_poly.type
_entity_poly.pdbx_seq_one_letter_code
_entity_poly.pdbx_strand_id
1 'polypeptide(L)'
;MHSMKITEASWKQLLALRHGIAEPASGDRLRDDAANRLYAPIASARGQFVLAQVGQSLDGRIATPTGDARDVSGIDGLAHLHRCRALVEAVIVGVGTVKADDPKLSVRMVSGPAPVRVVVDCHAALDGSESLFHDGGTSVIVLRSANAKASSLPMAEVVTLRPRACGLDPRDILDALAERNLNRVLV
;
A
#
# COMPACT_ATOMS: atom_id res chain seq x y z
N MET A 1 -8.07 -10.18 23.91
CA MET A 1 -8.15 -9.60 22.55
C MET A 1 -8.95 -10.57 21.70
N HIS A 2 -10.17 -10.21 21.27
CA HIS A 2 -11.00 -11.11 20.45
C HIS A 2 -10.44 -11.13 19.02
N SER A 3 -9.91 -12.27 18.57
CA SER A 3 -9.45 -12.44 17.19
C SER A 3 -10.65 -12.33 16.24
N MET A 4 -10.61 -11.34 15.34
CA MET A 4 -11.67 -11.12 14.36
C MET A 4 -11.61 -12.21 13.29
N LYS A 5 -12.49 -13.21 13.37
CA LYS A 5 -12.60 -14.27 12.38
C LYS A 5 -13.32 -13.74 11.14
N ILE A 6 -12.56 -13.42 10.09
CA ILE A 6 -13.12 -13.11 8.77
C ILE A 6 -13.35 -14.43 8.05
N THR A 7 -14.58 -14.66 7.59
CA THR A 7 -14.90 -15.85 6.80
C THR A 7 -14.43 -15.68 5.36
N GLU A 8 -14.13 -16.78 4.67
CA GLU A 8 -13.80 -16.77 3.24
C GLU A 8 -14.95 -16.17 2.39
N ALA A 9 -16.19 -16.36 2.81
CA ALA A 9 -17.36 -15.81 2.13
C ALA A 9 -17.39 -14.28 2.23
N SER A 10 -17.25 -13.72 3.44
CA SER A 10 -17.16 -12.27 3.66
C SER A 10 -15.98 -11.67 2.89
N TRP A 11 -14.83 -12.36 2.89
CA TRP A 11 -13.65 -11.88 2.19
C TRP A 11 -13.81 -11.86 0.67
N LYS A 12 -14.37 -12.93 0.09
CA LYS A 12 -14.69 -12.99 -1.35
C LYS A 12 -15.66 -11.89 -1.76
N GLN A 13 -16.63 -11.56 -0.91
CA GLN A 13 -17.56 -10.45 -1.15
C GLN A 13 -16.84 -9.09 -1.15
N LEU A 14 -15.93 -8.85 -0.22
CA LEU A 14 -15.12 -7.61 -0.18
C LEU A 14 -14.23 -7.46 -1.42
N LEU A 15 -13.63 -8.56 -1.89
CA LEU A 15 -12.88 -8.56 -3.15
C LEU A 15 -13.78 -8.28 -4.36
N ALA A 16 -15.00 -8.85 -4.41
CA ALA A 16 -15.95 -8.55 -5.48
C ALA A 16 -16.39 -7.07 -5.48
N LEU A 17 -16.56 -6.49 -4.29
CA LEU A 17 -16.88 -5.07 -4.11
C LEU A 17 -15.76 -4.16 -4.64
N ARG A 18 -14.50 -4.50 -4.36
CA ARG A 18 -13.30 -3.82 -4.90
C ARG A 18 -13.32 -3.72 -6.43
N HIS A 19 -13.75 -4.79 -7.09
CA HIS A 19 -13.81 -4.86 -8.55
C HIS A 19 -15.07 -4.20 -9.15
N GLY A 20 -15.96 -3.62 -8.32
CA GLY A 20 -17.23 -3.05 -8.78
C GLY A 20 -18.22 -4.11 -9.28
N ILE A 21 -17.99 -5.39 -8.95
CA ILE A 21 -18.84 -6.52 -9.35
C ILE A 21 -20.02 -6.68 -8.36
N ALA A 22 -19.81 -6.29 -7.11
CA ALA A 22 -20.82 -6.33 -6.06
C ALA A 22 -21.18 -4.91 -5.59
N GLU A 23 -22.44 -4.71 -5.24
CA GLU A 23 -22.87 -3.50 -4.54
C GLU A 23 -22.54 -3.62 -3.03
N PRO A 24 -22.28 -2.49 -2.34
CA PRO A 24 -22.10 -2.51 -0.90
C PRO A 24 -23.32 -3.14 -0.24
N ALA A 25 -23.10 -3.99 0.77
CA ALA A 25 -24.20 -4.42 1.63
C ALA A 25 -24.93 -3.16 2.15
N SER A 26 -26.25 -3.22 2.33
CA SER A 26 -27.07 -2.10 2.79
C SER A 26 -27.80 -2.47 4.07
N GLY A 27 -28.08 -1.49 4.94
CA GLY A 27 -28.82 -1.68 6.18
C GLY A 27 -28.06 -2.46 7.27
N ASP A 28 -28.80 -3.21 8.11
CA ASP A 28 -28.26 -3.90 9.29
C ASP A 28 -27.18 -4.96 8.98
N ARG A 29 -27.16 -5.52 7.76
CA ARG A 29 -26.16 -6.51 7.33
C ARG A 29 -24.73 -5.95 7.29
N LEU A 30 -24.54 -4.63 7.11
CA LEU A 30 -23.24 -3.98 7.25
C LEU A 30 -22.81 -3.82 8.71
N ARG A 31 -23.77 -3.65 9.63
CA ARG A 31 -23.50 -3.29 11.04
C ARG A 31 -23.09 -4.49 11.87
N ASP A 32 -23.59 -5.68 11.54
CA ASP A 32 -23.34 -6.91 12.29
C ASP A 32 -22.07 -7.66 11.87
N ASP A 33 -21.48 -7.36 10.71
CA ASP A 33 -20.22 -7.96 10.26
C ASP A 33 -19.04 -6.99 10.46
N ALA A 34 -18.20 -7.28 11.47
CA ALA A 34 -17.00 -6.51 11.78
C ALA A 34 -16.01 -6.40 10.61
N ALA A 35 -15.94 -7.42 9.74
CA ALA A 35 -15.10 -7.38 8.54
C ALA A 35 -15.62 -6.35 7.54
N ASN A 36 -16.93 -6.34 7.28
CA ASN A 36 -17.54 -5.35 6.40
C ASN A 36 -17.36 -3.94 6.94
N ARG A 37 -17.54 -3.72 8.25
CA ARG A 37 -17.31 -2.41 8.86
C ARG A 37 -15.89 -1.89 8.66
N LEU A 38 -14.90 -2.78 8.74
CA LEU A 38 -13.50 -2.39 8.65
C LEU A 38 -13.04 -2.20 7.19
N TYR A 39 -13.48 -3.06 6.27
CA TYR A 39 -12.89 -3.14 4.94
C TYR A 39 -13.80 -2.66 3.81
N ALA A 40 -15.13 -2.65 3.99
CA ALA A 40 -16.04 -2.17 2.94
C ALA A 40 -15.76 -0.71 2.52
N PRO A 41 -15.41 0.23 3.42
CA PRO A 41 -15.05 1.60 3.01
C PRO A 41 -13.85 1.67 2.06
N ILE A 42 -12.88 0.75 2.21
CA ILE A 42 -11.72 0.67 1.32
C ILE A 42 -12.15 0.02 -0.01
N ALA A 43 -12.88 -1.09 0.07
CA ALA A 43 -13.31 -1.86 -1.09
C ALA A 43 -14.27 -1.08 -2.01
N SER A 44 -15.19 -0.29 -1.47
CA SER A 44 -16.17 0.47 -2.26
C SER A 44 -15.73 1.89 -2.58
N ALA A 45 -14.53 2.31 -2.17
CA ALA A 45 -14.05 3.66 -2.41
C ALA A 45 -14.05 3.99 -3.92
N ARG A 46 -14.68 5.12 -4.25
CA ARG A 46 -14.77 5.67 -5.62
C ARG A 46 -13.90 6.94 -5.71
N GLY A 47 -13.21 7.11 -6.83
CA GLY A 47 -12.25 8.20 -7.00
C GLY A 47 -10.96 7.98 -6.20
N GLN A 48 -10.14 9.03 -6.07
CA GLN A 48 -8.90 8.99 -5.30
C GLN A 48 -9.19 8.72 -3.82
N PHE A 49 -8.60 7.66 -3.28
CA PHE A 49 -8.74 7.25 -1.89
C PHE A 49 -7.37 6.86 -1.34
N VAL A 50 -7.01 7.44 -0.19
CA VAL A 50 -5.73 7.18 0.47
C VAL A 50 -6.00 6.56 1.83
N LEU A 51 -5.39 5.41 2.06
CA LEU A 51 -5.35 4.73 3.35
C LEU A 51 -3.94 4.85 3.92
N ALA A 52 -3.78 5.35 5.13
CA ALA A 52 -2.52 5.31 5.84
C ALA A 52 -2.56 4.21 6.90
N GLN A 53 -1.53 3.37 6.97
CA GLN A 53 -1.41 2.36 8.01
C GLN A 53 -0.14 2.52 8.81
N VAL A 54 -0.28 2.63 10.12
CA VAL A 54 0.85 2.77 11.06
C VAL A 54 0.84 1.59 12.03
N GLY A 55 1.97 0.88 12.11
CA GLY A 55 2.28 0.00 13.23
C GLY A 55 3.02 0.82 14.29
N GLN A 56 2.48 0.86 15.52
CA GLN A 56 3.12 1.59 16.61
C GLN A 56 3.01 0.84 17.93
N SER A 57 3.99 1.04 18.80
CA SER A 57 3.92 0.65 20.20
C SER A 57 2.93 1.52 20.99
N LEU A 58 2.61 1.11 22.23
CA LEU A 58 1.65 1.82 23.08
C LEU A 58 2.07 3.27 23.40
N ASP A 59 3.37 3.52 23.44
CA ASP A 59 3.98 4.84 23.63
C ASP A 59 4.18 5.63 22.31
N GLY A 60 3.59 5.16 21.21
CA GLY A 60 3.53 5.89 19.93
C GLY A 60 4.80 5.81 19.08
N ARG A 61 5.68 4.83 19.32
CA ARG A 61 6.91 4.65 18.52
C ARG A 61 6.66 3.66 17.38
N ILE A 62 7.16 4.00 16.19
CA ILE A 62 7.07 3.16 14.99
C ILE A 62 8.31 2.27 14.78
N ALA A 63 9.36 2.50 15.57
CA ALA A 63 10.59 1.71 15.60
C ALA A 63 11.24 1.86 16.99
N THR A 64 12.06 0.89 17.37
CA THR A 64 12.96 0.99 18.52
C THR A 64 14.01 2.10 18.29
N PRO A 65 14.71 2.58 19.33
CA PRO A 65 15.79 3.56 19.17
C PRO A 65 16.92 3.10 18.23
N THR A 66 17.07 1.79 18.04
CA THR A 66 18.02 1.18 17.12
C THR A 66 17.47 1.00 15.69
N GLY A 67 16.25 1.45 15.42
CA GLY A 67 15.60 1.39 14.11
C GLY A 67 14.84 0.09 13.82
N ASP A 68 14.72 -0.83 14.79
CA ASP A 68 13.97 -2.08 14.59
C ASP A 68 12.46 -1.82 14.73
N ALA A 69 11.71 -2.05 13.66
CA ALA A 69 10.25 -1.91 13.58
C ALA A 69 9.53 -3.27 13.43
N ARG A 70 10.26 -4.39 13.52
CA ARG A 70 9.69 -5.72 13.29
C ARG A 70 8.68 -6.08 14.39
N ASP A 71 7.63 -6.77 13.96
CA ASP A 71 6.63 -7.43 14.81
C ASP A 71 5.84 -6.54 15.79
N VAL A 72 5.95 -5.21 15.70
CA VAL A 72 5.19 -4.25 16.53
C VAL A 72 3.67 -4.51 16.45
N SER A 73 3.17 -4.88 15.27
CA SER A 73 1.74 -5.11 15.02
C SER A 73 1.28 -6.55 15.28
N GLY A 74 2.21 -7.49 15.53
CA GLY A 74 1.92 -8.92 15.65
C GLY A 74 1.27 -9.56 14.40
N ILE A 75 0.90 -10.84 14.52
CA ILE A 75 0.36 -11.61 13.38
C ILE A 75 -0.98 -11.09 12.87
N ASP A 76 -1.85 -10.65 13.78
CA ASP A 76 -3.18 -10.12 13.43
C ASP A 76 -3.06 -8.77 12.69
N GLY A 77 -2.12 -7.91 13.10
CA GLY A 77 -1.84 -6.66 12.42
C GLY A 77 -1.18 -6.86 11.05
N LEU A 78 -0.31 -7.86 10.91
CA LEU A 78 0.22 -8.25 9.59
C LEU A 78 -0.90 -8.77 8.67
N ALA A 79 -1.80 -9.62 9.19
CA ALA A 79 -2.96 -10.08 8.42
C ALA A 79 -3.88 -8.92 8.02
N HIS A 80 -4.08 -7.93 8.89
CA HIS A 80 -4.79 -6.69 8.56
C HIS A 80 -4.11 -5.92 7.43
N LEU A 81 -2.79 -5.71 7.50
CA LEU A 81 -2.01 -5.06 6.45
C LEU A 81 -2.13 -5.77 5.10
N HIS A 82 -2.07 -7.10 5.09
CA HIS A 82 -2.24 -7.86 3.86
C HIS A 82 -3.65 -7.77 3.29
N ARG A 83 -4.70 -7.63 4.12
CA ARG A 83 -6.06 -7.35 3.65
C ARG A 83 -6.17 -5.95 3.06
N CYS A 84 -5.60 -4.93 3.72
CA CYS A 84 -5.56 -3.58 3.20
C CYS A 84 -4.86 -3.54 1.82
N ARG A 85 -3.68 -4.18 1.70
CA ARG A 85 -2.96 -4.32 0.42
C ARG A 85 -3.77 -4.99 -0.67
N ALA A 86 -4.56 -6.02 -0.34
CA ALA A 86 -5.41 -6.71 -1.31
C ALA A 86 -6.60 -5.86 -1.81
N LEU A 87 -6.98 -4.83 -1.06
CA LEU A 87 -8.12 -3.97 -1.37
C LEU A 87 -7.76 -2.70 -2.12
N VAL A 88 -6.48 -2.34 -2.19
CA VAL A 88 -6.00 -1.14 -2.89
C VAL A 88 -5.41 -1.50 -4.26
N GLU A 89 -5.19 -0.49 -5.11
CA GLU A 89 -4.46 -0.68 -6.38
C GLU A 89 -2.96 -0.52 -6.20
N ALA A 90 -2.53 0.37 -5.30
CA ALA A 90 -1.13 0.68 -5.08
C ALA A 90 -0.77 0.70 -3.61
N VAL A 91 0.46 0.28 -3.30
CA VAL A 91 1.10 0.50 -2.01
C VAL A 91 2.32 1.38 -2.23
N ILE A 92 2.44 2.45 -1.45
CA ILE A 92 3.48 3.45 -1.60
C ILE A 92 4.38 3.50 -0.36
N VAL A 93 5.69 3.52 -0.58
CA VAL A 93 6.69 3.69 0.48
C VAL A 93 7.76 4.69 0.04
N GLY A 94 8.47 5.25 1.01
CA GLY A 94 9.68 6.04 0.73
C GLY A 94 10.89 5.16 0.43
N VAL A 95 11.88 5.69 -0.28
CA VAL A 95 13.16 5.03 -0.52
C VAL A 95 13.88 4.63 0.77
N GLY A 96 13.70 5.38 1.86
CA GLY A 96 14.27 5.04 3.16
C GLY A 96 13.76 3.70 3.69
N THR A 97 12.45 3.42 3.55
CA THR A 97 11.84 2.14 3.90
C THR A 97 12.39 1.01 3.05
N VAL A 98 12.56 1.23 1.74
CA VAL A 98 13.16 0.21 0.85
C VAL A 98 14.57 -0.15 1.30
N LYS A 99 15.40 0.85 1.61
CA LYS A 99 16.79 0.64 2.02
C LYS A 99 16.93 0.04 3.42
N ALA A 100 16.03 0.37 4.34
CA ALA A 100 16.08 -0.10 5.71
C ALA A 100 15.50 -1.52 5.87
N ASP A 101 14.37 -1.79 5.20
CA ASP A 101 13.54 -2.96 5.50
C ASP A 101 13.52 -4.02 4.37
N ASP A 102 14.01 -3.70 3.17
CA ASP A 102 13.92 -4.53 1.96
C ASP A 102 12.53 -5.20 1.78
N PRO A 103 11.44 -4.42 1.72
CA PRO A 103 10.09 -4.96 1.79
C PRO A 103 9.63 -5.55 0.46
N LYS A 104 8.98 -6.72 0.51
CA LYS A 104 8.33 -7.33 -0.66
C LYS A 104 7.07 -6.60 -1.14
N LEU A 105 6.44 -5.81 -0.26
CA LEU A 105 5.18 -5.08 -0.52
C LEU A 105 4.03 -5.94 -1.10
N SER A 106 4.06 -7.25 -0.86
CA SER A 106 3.13 -8.22 -1.44
C SER A 106 1.90 -8.52 -0.56
N VAL A 107 0.97 -9.32 -1.11
CA VAL A 107 -0.14 -9.95 -0.40
C VAL A 107 0.16 -11.45 -0.26
N ARG A 108 0.44 -11.94 0.95
CA ARG A 108 0.81 -13.35 1.20
C ARG A 108 0.10 -14.02 2.37
N MET A 109 -0.66 -13.25 3.16
CA MET A 109 -1.37 -13.77 4.34
C MET A 109 -2.88 -13.91 4.11
N VAL A 110 -3.38 -13.43 2.97
CA VAL A 110 -4.78 -13.58 2.54
C VAL A 110 -4.83 -13.82 1.04
N SER A 111 -5.94 -14.36 0.56
CA SER A 111 -6.22 -14.42 -0.88
C SER A 111 -6.52 -13.03 -1.43
N GLY A 112 -6.18 -12.79 -2.69
CA GLY A 112 -6.45 -11.53 -3.35
C GLY A 112 -5.27 -11.05 -4.20
N PRO A 113 -5.48 -9.98 -4.98
CA PRO A 113 -4.46 -9.43 -5.84
C PRO A 113 -3.42 -8.67 -5.04
N ALA A 114 -2.17 -8.73 -5.49
CA ALA A 114 -1.13 -7.86 -4.96
C ALA A 114 -1.22 -6.46 -5.62
N PRO A 115 -1.01 -5.38 -4.87
CA PRO A 115 -1.03 -4.02 -5.42
C PRO A 115 0.22 -3.73 -6.26
N VAL A 116 0.15 -2.69 -7.10
CA VAL A 116 1.32 -2.07 -7.72
C VAL A 116 2.20 -1.49 -6.61
N ARG A 117 3.51 -1.69 -6.74
CA ARG A 117 4.49 -1.25 -5.75
C ARG A 117 5.03 0.11 -6.15
N VAL A 118 4.85 1.12 -5.32
CA VAL A 118 5.26 2.49 -5.62
C VAL A 118 6.35 2.91 -4.63
N VAL A 119 7.48 3.39 -5.14
CA VAL A 119 8.58 3.90 -4.32
C VAL A 119 8.82 5.37 -4.62
N VAL A 120 8.80 6.20 -3.57
CA VAL A 120 9.17 7.62 -3.66
C VAL A 120 10.68 7.74 -3.46
N ASP A 121 11.40 8.00 -4.55
CA ASP A 121 12.85 8.14 -4.61
C ASP A 121 13.23 9.50 -5.22
N CYS A 122 13.09 10.57 -4.42
CA CYS A 122 13.32 11.94 -4.87
C CYS A 122 14.72 12.20 -5.46
N HIS A 123 15.73 11.41 -5.08
CA HIS A 123 17.14 11.68 -5.40
C HIS A 123 17.79 10.62 -6.29
N ALA A 124 17.02 9.68 -6.85
CA ALA A 124 17.52 8.55 -7.63
C ALA A 124 18.56 7.73 -6.84
N ALA A 125 18.24 7.46 -5.57
CA ALA A 125 19.09 6.73 -4.65
C ALA A 125 18.98 5.21 -4.81
N LEU A 126 17.95 4.69 -5.48
CA LEU A 126 17.84 3.29 -5.87
C LEU A 126 18.73 3.01 -7.09
N ASP A 127 19.50 1.93 -7.04
CA ASP A 127 20.38 1.51 -8.13
C ASP A 127 19.86 0.29 -8.91
N GLY A 128 18.75 -0.29 -8.45
CA GLY A 128 18.11 -1.43 -9.09
C GLY A 128 18.62 -2.77 -8.57
N SER A 129 19.51 -2.80 -7.57
CA SER A 129 19.93 -4.03 -6.90
C SER A 129 18.93 -4.53 -5.85
N GLU A 130 17.98 -3.69 -5.45
CA GLU A 130 17.03 -3.98 -4.37
C GLU A 130 16.10 -5.15 -4.70
N SER A 131 15.80 -5.99 -3.70
CA SER A 131 15.09 -7.27 -3.91
C SER A 131 13.71 -7.09 -4.55
N LEU A 132 13.04 -5.96 -4.29
CA LEU A 132 11.72 -5.67 -4.87
C LEU A 132 11.72 -5.64 -6.41
N PHE A 133 12.86 -5.43 -7.07
CA PHE A 133 12.95 -5.42 -8.54
C PHE A 133 13.12 -6.81 -9.15
N HIS A 134 13.49 -7.81 -8.32
CA HIS A 134 13.90 -9.14 -8.77
C HIS A 134 13.09 -10.28 -8.16
N ASP A 135 12.13 -9.98 -7.27
CA ASP A 135 11.35 -10.96 -6.52
C ASP A 135 10.21 -11.63 -7.30
N GLY A 136 10.04 -11.32 -8.59
CA GLY A 136 8.93 -11.81 -9.41
C GLY A 136 7.55 -11.31 -8.97
N GLY A 137 7.49 -10.24 -8.17
CA GLY A 137 6.26 -9.61 -7.73
C GLY A 137 5.56 -8.77 -8.81
N THR A 138 4.61 -7.94 -8.39
CA THR A 138 3.86 -7.03 -9.26
C THR A 138 4.73 -5.91 -9.82
N SER A 139 4.21 -5.12 -10.77
CA SER A 139 4.96 -3.98 -11.32
C SER A 139 5.41 -3.01 -10.23
N VAL A 140 6.60 -2.43 -10.46
CA VAL A 140 7.18 -1.39 -9.59
C VAL A 140 7.19 -0.07 -10.34
N ILE A 141 6.67 0.96 -9.70
CA ILE A 141 6.73 2.35 -10.13
C ILE A 141 7.68 3.09 -9.19
N VAL A 142 8.63 3.84 -9.75
CA VAL A 142 9.53 4.70 -8.98
C VAL A 142 9.24 6.15 -9.32
N LEU A 143 8.77 6.90 -8.33
CA LEU A 143 8.49 8.33 -8.41
C LEU A 143 9.77 9.10 -8.11
N ARG A 144 10.23 9.93 -9.05
CA ARG A 144 11.48 10.69 -8.95
C ARG A 144 11.27 12.17 -9.17
N SER A 145 12.18 12.97 -8.61
CA SER A 145 12.27 14.39 -8.94
C SER A 145 12.83 14.59 -10.35
N ALA A 146 12.28 15.57 -11.07
CA ALA A 146 12.86 16.07 -12.33
C ALA A 146 14.29 16.62 -12.18
N ASN A 147 14.68 16.97 -10.96
CA ASN A 147 16.03 17.44 -10.63
C ASN A 147 16.98 16.30 -10.22
N ALA A 148 16.49 15.05 -10.14
CA ALA A 148 17.33 13.91 -9.77
C ALA A 148 18.32 13.57 -10.90
N LYS A 149 19.42 12.92 -10.53
CA LYS A 149 20.38 12.41 -11.52
C LYS A 149 19.67 11.41 -12.43
N ALA A 150 19.85 11.56 -13.74
CA ALA A 150 19.36 10.58 -14.70
C ALA A 150 20.01 9.22 -14.42
N SER A 151 19.19 8.24 -14.07
CA SER A 151 19.59 6.83 -13.95
C SER A 151 18.48 5.95 -14.51
N SER A 152 18.84 4.91 -15.25
CA SER A 152 17.89 3.95 -15.80
C SER A 152 17.58 2.88 -14.76
N LEU A 153 16.31 2.60 -14.52
CA LEU A 153 15.85 1.40 -13.83
C LEU A 153 15.05 0.55 -14.82
N PRO A 154 15.67 -0.38 -15.56
CA PRO A 154 14.97 -1.13 -16.60
C PRO A 154 13.88 -2.05 -16.04
N MET A 155 13.96 -2.40 -14.75
CA MET A 155 13.01 -3.28 -14.05
C MET A 155 11.78 -2.54 -13.51
N ALA A 156 11.71 -1.21 -13.66
CA ALA A 156 10.65 -0.40 -13.08
C ALA A 156 10.19 0.71 -14.01
N GLU A 157 8.92 1.10 -13.87
CA GLU A 157 8.43 2.31 -14.51
C GLU A 157 8.91 3.53 -13.72
N VAL A 158 9.73 4.39 -14.33
CA VAL A 158 10.19 5.62 -13.70
C VAL A 158 9.27 6.77 -14.09
N VAL A 159 8.63 7.37 -13.10
CA VAL A 159 7.73 8.53 -13.27
C VAL A 159 8.41 9.75 -12.68
N THR A 160 8.66 10.74 -13.52
CA THR A 160 9.33 11.97 -13.11
C THR A 160 8.32 13.07 -12.82
N LEU A 161 8.39 13.64 -11.62
CA LEU A 161 7.55 14.72 -11.15
C LEU A 161 8.39 15.97 -10.88
N ARG A 162 7.80 17.15 -11.12
CA ARG A 162 8.47 18.42 -10.78
C ARG A 162 8.48 18.58 -9.26
N PRO A 163 9.64 18.78 -8.62
CA PRO A 163 9.69 19.01 -7.18
C PRO A 163 9.15 20.40 -6.83
N ARG A 164 8.59 20.52 -5.62
CA ARG A 164 8.29 21.77 -4.94
C ARG A 164 9.34 22.03 -3.86
N ALA A 165 9.20 23.12 -3.10
CA ALA A 165 10.17 23.54 -2.09
C ALA A 165 10.53 22.46 -1.05
N CYS A 166 9.59 21.55 -0.75
CA CYS A 166 9.75 20.49 0.25
C CYS A 166 9.84 19.05 -0.32
N GLY A 167 10.04 18.89 -1.64
CA GLY A 167 10.08 17.59 -2.30
C GLY A 167 8.93 17.39 -3.29
N LEU A 168 8.52 16.14 -3.51
CA LEU A 168 7.39 15.84 -4.39
C LEU A 168 6.07 16.15 -3.69
N ASP A 169 5.16 16.84 -4.38
CA ASP A 169 3.83 17.14 -3.84
C ASP A 169 2.98 15.86 -3.81
N PRO A 170 2.38 15.49 -2.67
CA PRO A 170 1.49 14.34 -2.59
C PRO A 170 0.34 14.38 -3.60
N ARG A 171 -0.16 15.57 -3.99
CA ARG A 171 -1.19 15.68 -5.03
C ARG A 171 -0.66 15.28 -6.39
N ASP A 172 0.52 15.78 -6.77
CA ASP A 172 1.17 15.43 -8.04
C ASP A 172 1.46 13.91 -8.10
N ILE A 173 1.78 13.29 -6.95
CA ILE A 173 1.91 11.82 -6.81
C ILE A 173 0.58 11.12 -7.07
N LEU A 174 -0.49 11.52 -6.37
CA LEU A 174 -1.80 10.89 -6.49
C LEU A 174 -2.40 11.06 -7.89
N ASP A 175 -2.15 12.19 -8.54
CA ASP A 175 -2.61 12.46 -9.90
C ASP A 175 -1.88 11.55 -10.91
N ALA A 176 -0.56 11.42 -10.78
CA ALA A 176 0.23 10.50 -11.61
C ALA A 176 -0.18 9.02 -11.42
N LEU A 177 -0.59 8.63 -10.22
CA LEU A 177 -1.13 7.29 -9.96
C LEU A 177 -2.55 7.13 -10.51
N ALA A 178 -3.40 8.14 -10.40
CA ALA A 178 -4.76 8.13 -10.94
C ALA A 178 -4.79 8.02 -12.47
N GLU A 179 -3.84 8.67 -13.18
CA GLU A 179 -3.64 8.50 -14.63
C GLU A 179 -3.37 7.04 -15.03
N ARG A 180 -2.84 6.23 -14.10
CA ARG A 180 -2.57 4.80 -14.26
C ARG A 180 -3.71 3.92 -13.74
N ASN A 181 -4.86 4.51 -13.43
CA ASN A 181 -6.01 3.87 -12.79
C ASN A 181 -5.71 3.32 -11.38
N LEU A 182 -4.68 3.84 -10.70
CA LEU A 182 -4.30 3.46 -9.34
C LEU A 182 -4.91 4.48 -8.35
N ASN A 183 -6.20 4.33 -8.08
CA ASN A 183 -6.97 5.35 -7.36
C ASN A 183 -7.02 5.11 -5.85
N ARG A 184 -6.92 3.86 -5.40
CA ARG A 184 -6.79 3.47 -4.00
C ARG A 184 -5.33 3.22 -3.69
N VAL A 185 -4.77 4.04 -2.81
CA VAL A 185 -3.36 4.00 -2.42
C VAL A 185 -3.26 3.72 -0.93
N LEU A 186 -2.48 2.70 -0.57
CA LEU A 186 -2.05 2.45 0.81
C LEU A 186 -0.66 3.05 1.04
N VAL A 187 -0.54 3.93 2.02
CA VAL A 187 0.71 4.48 2.56
C VAL A 187 1.10 3.69 3.80
#